data_AF-A0A9P7GJH7-F1
#
_entry.id   AF-A0A9P7GJH7-F1
#
_cell.length_a   1.000
_cell.length_b   1.000
_cell.length_c   1.000
_cell.angle_alpha   90.00
_cell.angle_beta   90.00
_cell.angle_gamma   90.00
#
_symmetry.space_group_name_H-M   'P 1'
#
loop_
_entity.id
_entity.type
_entity.pdbx_description
1 polymer ?
#
loop_
_entity_poly.entity_id
_entity_poly.type
_entity_poly.pdbx_seq_one_letter_code
_entity_poly.pdbx_strand_id
1 'polypeptide(L)'
;MSSRRPSPSPHKRIIALKRADGEPLTRGDIQYDVLFNVFHDTNNVFTDPYPPKEAPAPKITFRELYLKTIMHSPKATKALKDKMSDSQLFGEDFAMLALLVNVGRVNTTMSFFPEMKTAIRTYHPIPALQRTSGNLQDAPRIKHILKASFLEKDSGNTPTTPADILSRVTSGQVPSTTVMNLIFVLANHSAVSRHSTLDYTSIPELRFLQPIGHLHFADNIDFIDIFLRENVSSLSRARAFLWLCYHYLESPAAGSDDDYDDDSPTNPFGDSRRGNTPTFVFLSNTEIAQENVDPEDEKELAEKLVTQRAEILRTQGAKEMMKQSKASAGSVIGGEEEEPIQNSEEVKVKGKRGAGKAKSSTAKEKKAASAALRRARMKEEKAKEPETLTPHENDDDFEMLGSLQAWHIVTTTDPLLDSDEEGADEHLRHDYIRRLKIINTLRCKEPTPEPEQHFQDRFPV
;
A
#
# COMPACT_ATOMS: atom_id res chain seq x y z
N MET A 1 45.78 0.44 -18.35
CA MET A 1 44.78 0.05 -17.34
C MET A 1 43.69 1.12 -17.31
N SER A 2 42.60 0.93 -18.06
CA SER A 2 41.48 1.89 -18.09
C SER A 2 40.55 1.63 -16.90
N SER A 3 40.46 2.61 -16.02
CA SER A 3 39.49 2.69 -14.93
C SER A 3 38.07 2.72 -15.51
N ARG A 4 37.30 1.63 -15.35
CA ARG A 4 35.85 1.64 -15.57
C ARG A 4 35.21 2.40 -14.42
N ARG A 5 34.73 3.62 -14.69
CA ARG A 5 33.76 4.27 -13.80
C ARG A 5 32.49 3.42 -13.78
N PRO A 6 31.93 3.11 -12.60
CA PRO A 6 30.62 2.48 -12.54
C PRO A 6 29.58 3.44 -13.13
N SER A 7 28.75 2.91 -14.03
CA SER A 7 27.57 3.60 -14.56
C SER A 7 26.64 4.03 -13.41
N PRO A 8 25.99 5.21 -13.48
CA PRO A 8 25.06 5.63 -12.46
C PRO A 8 23.92 4.61 -12.36
N SER A 9 23.65 4.14 -11.15
CA SER A 9 22.49 3.29 -10.87
C SER A 9 21.21 4.06 -11.19
N PRO A 10 20.17 3.41 -11.75
CA PRO A 10 18.91 4.09 -12.04
C PRO A 10 18.32 4.63 -10.73
N HIS A 11 18.09 5.95 -10.67
CA HIS A 11 17.50 6.61 -9.51
C HIS A 11 16.11 6.03 -9.22
N LYS A 12 16.03 5.14 -8.22
CA LYS A 12 14.76 4.62 -7.69
C LYS A 12 14.03 5.82 -7.05
N ARG A 13 13.09 6.43 -7.79
CA ARG A 13 12.29 7.55 -7.26
C ARG A 13 11.66 7.11 -5.95
N ILE A 14 11.90 7.88 -4.89
CA ILE A 14 11.37 7.60 -3.57
C ILE A 14 9.89 7.98 -3.59
N ILE A 15 9.02 6.96 -3.64
CA ILE A 15 7.57 7.15 -3.64
C ILE A 15 7.09 7.50 -2.23
N ALA A 16 7.57 6.82 -1.19
CA ALA A 16 7.12 7.08 0.16
C ALA A 16 7.65 8.40 0.73
N LEU A 17 6.80 9.13 1.45
CA LEU A 17 7.16 10.30 2.23
C LEU A 17 8.17 9.94 3.33
N LYS A 18 9.16 10.81 3.52
CA LYS A 18 10.20 10.67 4.55
C LYS A 18 10.40 12.00 5.26
N ARG A 19 10.15 12.00 6.56
CA ARG A 19 10.37 13.11 7.50
C ARG A 19 10.91 12.56 8.81
N ALA A 20 11.52 13.41 9.64
CA ALA A 20 11.97 12.99 10.97
C ALA A 20 10.79 12.82 11.95
N ASP A 21 10.95 12.00 12.99
CA ASP A 21 9.91 11.79 14.02
C ASP A 21 9.50 13.12 14.64
N GLY A 22 8.21 13.44 14.58
CA GLY A 22 7.62 14.69 15.06
C GLY A 22 7.51 15.80 14.02
N GLU A 23 8.13 15.68 12.84
CA GLU A 23 7.98 16.69 11.79
C GLU A 23 6.60 16.58 11.11
N PRO A 24 5.89 17.72 10.92
CA PRO A 24 4.63 17.76 10.21
C PRO A 24 4.81 17.45 8.72
N LEU A 25 3.78 16.87 8.12
CA LEU A 25 3.62 16.82 6.66
C LEU A 25 2.83 18.03 6.21
N THR A 26 3.45 18.83 5.36
CA THR A 26 2.87 20.04 4.73
C THR A 26 1.96 19.68 3.57
N ARG A 27 1.16 20.65 3.10
CA ARG A 27 0.43 20.54 1.83
C ARG A 27 1.36 20.20 0.66
N GLY A 28 2.57 20.76 0.63
CA GLY A 28 3.60 20.45 -0.37
C GLY A 28 4.01 18.97 -0.35
N ASP A 29 4.25 18.40 0.84
CA ASP A 29 4.62 16.98 0.97
C ASP A 29 3.54 16.06 0.38
N ILE A 30 2.28 16.30 0.76
CA ILE A 30 1.15 15.45 0.39
C ILE A 30 0.54 15.78 -0.97
N GLN A 31 0.99 16.87 -1.62
CA GLN A 31 0.39 17.41 -2.84
C GLN A 31 -1.11 17.66 -2.67
N TYR A 32 -1.45 18.41 -1.62
CA TYR A 32 -2.83 18.65 -1.18
C TYR A 32 -3.75 19.13 -2.29
N ASP A 33 -3.30 20.02 -3.17
CA ASP A 33 -4.14 20.61 -4.21
C ASP A 33 -4.60 19.57 -5.23
N VAL A 34 -3.79 18.53 -5.52
CA VAL A 34 -4.24 17.39 -6.35
C VAL A 34 -5.36 16.64 -5.65
N LEU A 35 -5.17 16.32 -4.37
CA LEU A 35 -6.18 15.62 -3.56
C LEU A 35 -7.47 16.44 -3.50
N PHE A 36 -7.36 17.75 -3.27
CA PHE A 36 -8.48 18.68 -3.23
C PHE A 36 -9.26 18.64 -4.54
N ASN A 37 -8.59 18.80 -5.68
CA ASN A 37 -9.24 18.79 -7.00
C ASN A 37 -9.87 17.42 -7.32
N VAL A 38 -9.28 16.30 -6.91
CA VAL A 38 -9.84 14.96 -7.10
C VAL A 38 -11.12 14.76 -6.27
N PHE A 39 -11.12 15.17 -5.01
CA PHE A 39 -12.28 14.96 -4.12
C PHE A 39 -13.36 16.05 -4.28
N HIS A 40 -13.04 17.22 -4.81
CA HIS A 40 -14.03 18.28 -5.05
C HIS A 40 -14.57 18.31 -6.48
N ASP A 41 -14.18 17.33 -7.31
CA ASP A 41 -14.82 17.14 -8.61
C ASP A 41 -16.31 16.75 -8.46
N THR A 42 -17.16 17.41 -9.24
CA THR A 42 -18.62 17.30 -9.13
C THR A 42 -19.24 16.43 -10.23
N ASN A 43 -18.45 15.77 -11.07
CA ASN A 43 -18.96 14.93 -12.16
C ASN A 43 -19.55 13.63 -11.60
N ASN A 44 -20.87 13.48 -11.70
CA ASN A 44 -21.59 12.27 -11.32
C ASN A 44 -21.54 11.25 -12.46
N VAL A 45 -20.41 10.56 -12.60
CA VAL A 45 -20.11 9.73 -13.78
C VAL A 45 -19.71 8.30 -13.43
N PHE A 46 -19.46 8.01 -12.15
CA PHE A 46 -19.10 6.68 -11.68
C PHE A 46 -20.33 5.87 -11.24
N THR A 47 -20.39 4.60 -11.60
CA THR A 47 -21.46 3.69 -11.20
C THR A 47 -21.31 3.35 -9.71
N ASP A 48 -22.34 3.58 -8.91
CA ASP A 48 -22.36 3.17 -7.50
C ASP A 48 -22.38 1.63 -7.37
N PRO A 49 -21.31 1.00 -6.84
CA PRO A 49 -21.31 -0.45 -6.63
C PRO A 49 -22.17 -0.89 -5.44
N TYR A 50 -22.70 0.05 -4.65
CA TYR A 50 -23.52 -0.21 -3.48
C TYR A 50 -24.89 0.48 -3.57
N PRO A 51 -25.67 0.20 -4.63
CA PRO A 51 -26.93 0.88 -4.85
C PRO A 51 -27.97 0.48 -3.80
N PRO A 52 -28.96 1.36 -3.50
CA PRO A 52 -30.14 0.96 -2.74
C PRO A 52 -30.83 -0.23 -3.41
N LYS A 53 -31.36 -1.18 -2.62
CA LYS A 53 -31.92 -2.46 -3.11
C LYS A 53 -33.07 -2.33 -4.13
N GLU A 54 -33.66 -1.15 -4.27
CA GLU A 54 -34.87 -0.91 -5.04
C GLU A 54 -34.68 0.10 -6.19
N ALA A 55 -33.44 0.51 -6.49
CA ALA A 55 -33.15 1.52 -7.52
C ALA A 55 -32.01 1.08 -8.46
N PRO A 56 -32.02 1.50 -9.74
CA PRO A 56 -30.85 1.35 -10.60
C PRO A 56 -29.66 2.08 -9.96
N ALA A 57 -28.44 1.56 -10.19
CA ALA A 57 -27.24 2.14 -9.61
C ALA A 57 -27.07 3.60 -10.08
N PRO A 58 -27.21 4.59 -9.17
CA PRO A 58 -27.05 5.98 -9.56
C PRO A 58 -25.60 6.23 -9.97
N LYS A 59 -25.40 7.20 -10.85
CA LYS A 59 -24.06 7.76 -11.06
C LYS A 59 -23.73 8.68 -9.88
N ILE A 60 -22.50 8.58 -9.39
CA ILE A 60 -21.97 9.29 -8.23
C ILE A 60 -20.63 9.96 -8.57
N THR A 61 -20.22 10.92 -7.75
CA THR A 61 -18.89 11.55 -7.84
C THR A 61 -17.77 10.59 -7.45
N PHE A 62 -16.53 10.90 -7.84
CA PHE A 62 -15.36 10.14 -7.36
C PHE A 62 -15.27 10.14 -5.83
N ARG A 63 -15.54 11.28 -5.20
CA ARG A 63 -15.54 11.44 -3.74
C ARG A 63 -16.52 10.48 -3.08
N GLU A 64 -17.76 10.42 -3.55
CA GLU A 64 -18.76 9.50 -3.03
C GLU A 64 -18.39 8.05 -3.28
N LEU A 65 -17.87 7.72 -4.46
CA LEU A 65 -17.40 6.38 -4.79
C LEU A 65 -16.34 5.92 -3.78
N TYR A 66 -15.31 6.74 -3.55
CA TYR A 66 -14.21 6.42 -2.66
C TYR A 66 -14.65 6.30 -1.19
N LEU A 67 -15.47 7.24 -0.72
CA LEU A 67 -16.05 7.21 0.63
C LEU A 67 -16.92 5.97 0.84
N LYS A 68 -17.83 5.67 -0.09
CA LYS A 68 -18.72 4.50 0.00
C LYS A 68 -17.92 3.20 0.01
N THR A 69 -16.85 3.09 -0.78
CA THR A 69 -15.99 1.89 -0.74
C THR A 69 -15.34 1.69 0.62
N ILE A 70 -14.85 2.76 1.28
CA ILE A 70 -14.33 2.67 2.67
C ILE A 70 -15.45 2.22 3.63
N MET A 71 -16.63 2.83 3.52
CA MET A 71 -17.77 2.54 4.39
C MET A 71 -18.31 1.11 4.25
N HIS A 72 -18.17 0.50 3.08
CA HIS A 72 -18.58 -0.89 2.82
C HIS A 72 -17.48 -1.91 3.13
N SER A 73 -16.25 -1.48 3.41
CA SER A 73 -15.19 -2.41 3.83
C SER A 73 -15.56 -3.13 5.14
N PRO A 74 -15.39 -4.46 5.23
CA PRO A 74 -15.61 -5.22 6.45
C PRO A 74 -14.53 -4.95 7.51
N LYS A 75 -13.42 -4.29 7.14
CA LYS A 75 -12.33 -3.92 8.06
C LYS A 75 -12.45 -2.48 8.57
N ALA A 76 -13.36 -1.69 8.03
CA ALA A 76 -13.69 -0.38 8.59
C ALA A 76 -14.47 -0.56 9.91
N THR A 77 -13.99 0.07 10.98
CA THR A 77 -14.60 -0.05 12.31
C THR A 77 -15.94 0.68 12.34
N LYS A 78 -16.87 0.25 13.21
CA LYS A 78 -18.13 0.97 13.41
C LYS A 78 -17.86 2.44 13.79
N ALA A 79 -16.91 2.69 14.69
CA ALA A 79 -16.55 4.04 15.12
C ALA A 79 -16.02 4.92 13.97
N LEU A 80 -15.24 4.35 13.04
CA LEU A 80 -14.82 5.06 11.83
C LEU A 80 -16.03 5.42 10.95
N LYS A 81 -16.92 4.44 10.71
CA LYS A 81 -18.12 4.65 9.89
C LYS A 81 -19.05 5.70 10.47
N ASP A 82 -19.30 5.64 11.78
CA ASP A 82 -20.11 6.61 12.51
C ASP A 82 -19.50 8.02 12.36
N LYS A 83 -18.18 8.18 12.62
CA LYS A 83 -17.48 9.48 12.45
C LYS A 83 -17.52 10.04 11.03
N MET A 84 -17.33 9.20 10.02
CA MET A 84 -17.39 9.62 8.61
C MET A 84 -18.80 10.05 8.20
N SER A 85 -19.83 9.47 8.83
CA SER A 85 -21.23 9.86 8.60
C SER A 85 -21.59 11.15 9.33
N ASP A 86 -21.05 11.34 10.54
CA ASP A 86 -21.30 12.52 11.37
C ASP A 86 -20.58 13.78 10.86
N SER A 87 -19.39 13.63 10.27
CA SER A 87 -18.57 14.74 9.80
C SER A 87 -18.07 14.51 8.37
N GLN A 88 -18.65 15.27 7.46
CA GLN A 88 -18.25 15.28 6.05
C GLN A 88 -16.77 15.65 5.87
N LEU A 89 -16.29 16.62 6.65
CA LEU A 89 -14.88 17.06 6.63
C LEU A 89 -13.94 15.95 7.09
N PHE A 90 -14.29 15.24 8.16
CA PHE A 90 -13.48 14.10 8.63
C PHE A 90 -13.46 12.96 7.61
N GLY A 91 -14.62 12.65 7.01
CA GLY A 91 -14.70 11.61 5.98
C GLY A 91 -13.78 11.90 4.80
N GLU A 92 -13.77 13.15 4.34
CA GLU A 92 -12.91 13.61 3.26
C GLU A 92 -11.42 13.59 3.64
N ASP A 93 -11.05 14.14 4.79
CA ASP A 93 -9.67 14.12 5.30
C ASP A 93 -9.13 12.68 5.39
N PHE A 94 -9.95 11.76 5.90
CA PHE A 94 -9.63 10.35 5.99
C PHE A 94 -9.51 9.69 4.61
N ALA A 95 -10.37 10.05 3.66
CA ALA A 95 -10.34 9.53 2.30
C ALA A 95 -9.09 9.99 1.53
N MET A 96 -8.69 11.26 1.67
CA MET A 96 -7.45 11.81 1.10
C MET A 96 -6.23 11.08 1.67
N LEU A 97 -6.18 10.87 2.98
CA LEU A 97 -5.11 10.08 3.61
C LEU A 97 -5.12 8.63 3.12
N ALA A 98 -6.28 8.01 2.99
CA ALA A 98 -6.42 6.66 2.48
C ALA A 98 -5.95 6.54 1.02
N LEU A 99 -6.18 7.56 0.18
CA LEU A 99 -5.65 7.63 -1.18
C LEU A 99 -4.13 7.65 -1.19
N LEU A 100 -3.50 8.49 -0.35
CA LEU A 100 -2.04 8.55 -0.22
C LEU A 100 -1.42 7.22 0.25
N VAL A 101 -2.10 6.50 1.16
CA VAL A 101 -1.68 5.14 1.55
C VAL A 101 -1.84 4.17 0.38
N ASN A 102 -2.93 4.28 -0.39
CA ASN A 102 -3.21 3.38 -1.51
C ASN A 102 -2.16 3.50 -2.62
N VAL A 103 -1.73 4.71 -2.94
CA VAL A 103 -0.67 4.97 -3.93
C VAL A 103 0.75 4.77 -3.36
N GLY A 104 0.89 4.44 -2.07
CA GLY A 104 2.17 4.19 -1.42
C GLY A 104 2.98 5.45 -1.05
N ARG A 105 2.37 6.64 -1.07
CA ARG A 105 2.99 7.89 -0.59
C ARG A 105 3.10 7.90 0.94
N VAL A 106 2.08 7.40 1.63
CA VAL A 106 2.08 7.31 3.10
C VAL A 106 2.29 5.86 3.55
N ASN A 107 3.37 5.63 4.30
CA ASN A 107 3.67 4.32 4.85
C ASN A 107 2.88 4.05 6.14
N THR A 108 2.57 2.78 6.40
CA THR A 108 1.83 2.35 7.60
C THR A 108 2.61 2.50 8.91
N THR A 109 3.91 2.74 8.83
CA THR A 109 4.78 3.04 9.98
C THR A 109 4.58 4.46 10.50
N MET A 110 4.04 5.37 9.68
CA MET A 110 3.67 6.72 10.12
C MET A 110 2.42 6.67 11.01
N SER A 111 2.44 7.43 12.10
CA SER A 111 1.34 7.62 13.04
C SER A 111 0.89 9.06 13.01
N PHE A 112 -0.42 9.29 13.03
CA PHE A 112 -1.03 10.62 12.96
C PHE A 112 -1.64 11.06 14.29
N PHE A 113 -1.41 10.30 15.36
CA PHE A 113 -1.89 10.60 16.70
C PHE A 113 -0.72 10.61 17.70
N PRO A 114 -0.64 11.64 18.57
CA PRO A 114 0.56 11.96 19.33
C PRO A 114 0.79 11.05 20.55
N GLU A 115 -0.17 10.21 20.94
CA GLU A 115 -0.14 9.46 22.20
C GLU A 115 0.79 8.25 22.18
N MET A 116 0.99 7.62 21.02
CA MET A 116 1.79 6.40 20.91
C MET A 116 3.18 6.70 20.35
N LYS A 117 4.21 6.27 21.07
CA LYS A 117 5.54 6.03 20.51
C LYS A 117 5.81 4.53 20.70
N THR A 118 5.90 3.81 19.59
CA THR A 118 6.43 2.44 19.59
C THR A 118 7.80 2.47 18.93
N ALA A 119 8.61 1.43 19.10
CA ALA A 119 9.93 1.37 18.45
C ALA A 119 9.86 1.44 16.90
N ILE A 120 8.69 1.13 16.32
CA ILE A 120 8.50 0.94 14.87
C ILE A 120 7.68 2.08 14.23
N ARG A 121 7.03 2.94 15.04
CA ARG A 121 6.14 4.00 14.53
C ARG A 121 6.68 5.40 14.83
N THR A 122 6.70 6.24 13.81
CA THR A 122 7.07 7.66 13.89
C THR A 122 5.83 8.53 13.81
N TYR A 123 5.75 9.57 14.64
CA TYR A 123 4.62 10.50 14.65
C TYR A 123 4.83 11.62 13.63
N HIS A 124 3.83 11.86 12.79
CA HIS A 124 3.84 12.90 11.76
C HIS A 124 2.46 13.53 11.69
N PRO A 125 2.23 14.71 12.27
CA PRO A 125 0.96 15.40 12.09
C PRO A 125 0.77 15.80 10.62
N ILE A 126 -0.48 15.82 10.15
CA ILE A 126 -0.86 16.33 8.82
C ILE A 126 -1.93 17.42 9.03
N PRO A 127 -1.55 18.68 9.28
CA PRO A 127 -2.51 19.75 9.61
C PRO A 127 -3.64 19.88 8.60
N ALA A 128 -3.32 19.83 7.30
CA ALA A 128 -4.29 19.90 6.20
C ALA A 128 -5.37 18.81 6.20
N LEU A 129 -5.10 17.66 6.85
CA LEU A 129 -6.02 16.52 6.97
C LEU A 129 -6.41 16.22 8.44
N GLN A 130 -6.12 17.15 9.35
CA GLN A 130 -6.46 17.04 10.79
C GLN A 130 -7.25 18.28 11.24
N ARG A 131 -8.10 18.79 10.35
CA ARG A 131 -8.90 20.00 10.54
C ARG A 131 -10.02 19.81 11.55
N THR A 132 -10.42 18.57 11.79
CA THR A 132 -11.45 18.21 12.76
C THR A 132 -10.85 17.78 14.10
N SER A 133 -11.62 17.89 15.18
CA SER A 133 -11.22 17.42 16.52
C SER A 133 -11.05 15.89 16.63
N GLY A 134 -11.44 15.15 15.59
CA GLY A 134 -11.28 13.71 15.51
C GLY A 134 -9.84 13.32 15.21
N ASN A 135 -9.22 12.55 16.10
CA ASN A 135 -7.93 11.94 15.79
C ASN A 135 -8.04 10.85 14.71
N LEU A 136 -6.98 10.71 13.92
CA LEU A 136 -6.84 9.71 12.87
C LEU A 136 -6.41 8.33 13.45
N GLN A 137 -7.08 7.87 14.51
CA GLN A 137 -6.75 6.62 15.22
C GLN A 137 -6.87 5.36 14.35
N ASP A 138 -7.75 5.38 13.35
CA ASP A 138 -7.93 4.26 12.41
C ASP A 138 -6.90 4.28 11.27
N ALA A 139 -6.02 5.27 11.18
CA ALA A 139 -5.00 5.34 10.14
C ALA A 139 -4.09 4.09 10.05
N PRO A 140 -3.65 3.45 11.15
CA PRO A 140 -2.94 2.18 11.12
C PRO A 140 -3.71 1.03 10.43
N ARG A 141 -5.04 1.15 10.32
CA ARG A 141 -5.91 0.14 9.72
C ARG A 141 -6.20 0.40 8.24
N ILE A 142 -5.86 1.58 7.70
CA ILE A 142 -6.16 1.97 6.31
C ILE A 142 -5.74 0.88 5.32
N LYS A 143 -4.50 0.39 5.38
CA LYS A 143 -4.01 -0.69 4.47
C LYS A 143 -4.90 -1.94 4.49
N HIS A 144 -5.43 -2.31 5.67
CA HIS A 144 -6.33 -3.45 5.80
C HIS A 144 -7.75 -3.15 5.29
N ILE A 145 -8.22 -1.91 5.45
CA ILE A 145 -9.50 -1.44 4.89
C ILE A 145 -9.45 -1.50 3.37
N LEU A 146 -8.40 -0.93 2.77
CA LEU A 146 -8.18 -0.91 1.33
C LEU A 146 -8.10 -2.33 0.75
N LYS A 147 -7.26 -3.20 1.33
CA LYS A 147 -7.09 -4.59 0.88
C LYS A 147 -8.33 -5.47 1.03
N ALA A 148 -9.24 -5.12 1.93
CA ALA A 148 -10.46 -5.89 2.17
C ALA A 148 -11.69 -5.35 1.41
N SER A 149 -11.49 -4.34 0.55
CA SER A 149 -12.56 -3.74 -0.24
C SER A 149 -12.72 -4.50 -1.56
N PHE A 150 -13.75 -5.32 -1.64
CA PHE A 150 -14.08 -6.13 -2.82
C PHE A 150 -15.51 -5.84 -3.27
N LEU A 151 -15.79 -6.02 -4.56
CA LEU A 151 -17.16 -6.11 -5.04
C LEU A 151 -17.72 -7.50 -4.70
N GLU A 152 -19.04 -7.63 -4.54
CA GLU A 152 -19.66 -8.95 -4.31
C GLU A 152 -19.33 -9.96 -5.43
N LYS A 153 -19.20 -9.44 -6.65
CA LYS A 153 -18.84 -10.18 -7.86
C LYS A 153 -17.36 -10.63 -7.88
N ASP A 154 -16.50 -10.09 -7.02
CA ASP A 154 -15.05 -10.35 -7.02
C ASP A 154 -14.64 -11.59 -6.18
N SER A 155 -15.59 -12.43 -5.76
CA SER A 155 -15.42 -13.56 -4.83
C SER A 155 -14.26 -14.53 -5.19
N GLY A 156 -13.01 -14.14 -4.90
CA GLY A 156 -11.78 -14.89 -5.17
C GLY A 156 -11.06 -14.55 -6.49
N ASN A 157 -11.65 -13.75 -7.36
CA ASN A 157 -11.07 -13.35 -8.64
C ASN A 157 -10.99 -11.82 -8.70
N THR A 158 -10.02 -11.22 -8.00
CA THR A 158 -9.76 -9.77 -8.08
C THR A 158 -8.76 -9.52 -9.21
N PRO A 159 -9.02 -8.57 -10.13
CA PRO A 159 -8.09 -8.31 -11.23
C PRO A 159 -6.82 -7.66 -10.69
N THR A 160 -5.65 -8.11 -11.16
CA THR A 160 -4.35 -7.69 -10.66
C THR A 160 -3.54 -6.88 -11.66
N THR A 161 -3.95 -6.87 -12.94
CA THR A 161 -3.31 -6.08 -13.99
C THR A 161 -4.28 -5.06 -14.61
N PRO A 162 -3.77 -3.95 -15.19
CA PRO A 162 -4.61 -3.02 -15.94
C PRO A 162 -5.38 -3.69 -17.09
N ALA A 163 -4.76 -4.66 -17.76
CA ALA A 163 -5.39 -5.42 -18.84
C ALA A 163 -6.59 -6.26 -18.34
N ASP A 164 -6.48 -6.91 -17.18
CA ASP A 164 -7.59 -7.66 -16.58
C ASP A 164 -8.78 -6.76 -16.26
N ILE A 165 -8.50 -5.55 -15.74
CA ILE A 165 -9.53 -4.56 -15.42
C ILE A 165 -10.24 -4.10 -16.69
N LEU A 166 -9.50 -3.81 -17.77
CA LEU A 166 -10.08 -3.44 -19.06
C LEU A 166 -10.90 -4.57 -19.68
N SER A 167 -10.44 -5.81 -19.57
CA SER A 167 -11.19 -6.99 -20.05
C SER A 167 -12.57 -7.09 -19.38
N ARG A 168 -12.64 -6.81 -18.07
CA ARG A 168 -13.91 -6.83 -17.32
C ARG A 168 -14.88 -5.74 -17.75
N VAL A 169 -14.41 -4.49 -17.85
CA VAL A 169 -15.28 -3.37 -18.28
C VAL A 169 -15.78 -3.61 -19.71
N THR A 170 -14.91 -4.13 -20.58
CA THR A 170 -15.23 -4.52 -21.97
C THR A 170 -16.28 -5.63 -22.02
N SER A 171 -16.27 -6.54 -21.03
CA SER A 171 -17.25 -7.62 -20.88
C SER A 171 -18.56 -7.17 -20.21
N GLY A 172 -18.80 -5.87 -20.06
CA GLY A 172 -20.00 -5.31 -19.44
C GLY A 172 -20.02 -5.38 -17.90
N GLN A 173 -18.91 -5.73 -17.26
CA GLN A 173 -18.80 -5.68 -15.81
C GLN A 173 -18.47 -4.25 -15.37
N VAL A 174 -19.52 -3.48 -15.04
CA VAL A 174 -19.39 -2.11 -14.56
C VAL A 174 -19.91 -1.99 -13.11
N PRO A 175 -19.14 -1.42 -12.16
CA PRO A 175 -17.70 -1.13 -12.31
C PRO A 175 -16.88 -2.43 -12.40
N SER A 176 -15.74 -2.36 -13.10
CA SER A 176 -14.86 -3.51 -13.36
C SER A 176 -14.18 -4.09 -12.13
N THR A 177 -13.95 -3.25 -11.13
CA THR A 177 -13.41 -3.58 -9.81
C THR A 177 -13.69 -2.44 -8.83
N THR A 178 -13.24 -2.52 -7.58
CA THR A 178 -13.33 -1.39 -6.65
C THR A 178 -12.33 -0.29 -7.04
N VAL A 179 -12.68 0.97 -6.79
CA VAL A 179 -11.76 2.10 -6.99
C VAL A 179 -10.45 1.93 -6.22
N MET A 180 -10.50 1.26 -5.06
CA MET A 180 -9.34 0.95 -4.23
C MET A 180 -8.38 -0.01 -4.95
N ASN A 181 -8.91 -1.11 -5.50
CA ASN A 181 -8.12 -2.08 -6.24
C ASN A 181 -7.55 -1.48 -7.52
N LEU A 182 -8.33 -0.69 -8.28
CA LEU A 182 -7.85 -0.01 -9.47
C LEU A 182 -6.62 0.85 -9.17
N ILE A 183 -6.73 1.75 -8.18
CA ILE A 183 -5.63 2.66 -7.83
C ILE A 183 -4.39 1.87 -7.38
N PHE A 184 -4.59 0.80 -6.61
CA PHE A 184 -3.49 -0.09 -6.21
C PHE A 184 -2.80 -0.74 -7.42
N VAL A 185 -3.56 -1.27 -8.36
CA VAL A 185 -3.03 -1.90 -9.59
C VAL A 185 -2.26 -0.89 -10.44
N LEU A 186 -2.82 0.30 -10.68
CA LEU A 186 -2.15 1.36 -11.45
C LEU A 186 -0.86 1.85 -10.77
N ALA A 187 -0.87 2.02 -9.44
CA ALA A 187 0.29 2.43 -8.67
C ALA A 187 1.44 1.42 -8.78
N ASN A 188 1.15 0.13 -8.65
CA ASN A 188 2.16 -0.93 -8.72
C ASN A 188 2.66 -1.16 -10.15
N HIS A 189 1.78 -1.07 -11.16
CA HIS A 189 2.19 -1.20 -12.56
C HIS A 189 3.21 -0.13 -12.97
N SER A 190 2.98 1.11 -12.53
CA SER A 190 3.85 2.27 -12.79
C SER A 190 5.23 2.18 -12.13
N ALA A 191 5.39 1.32 -11.12
CA ALA A 191 6.67 1.07 -10.48
C ALA A 191 7.55 0.10 -11.30
N VAL A 192 6.94 -0.78 -12.10
CA VAL A 192 7.60 -1.88 -12.82
C VAL A 192 8.02 -1.45 -14.24
N SER A 193 7.16 -0.76 -15.00
CA SER A 193 7.38 -0.54 -16.44
C SER A 193 8.49 0.46 -16.83
N ARG A 194 9.18 1.10 -15.87
CA ARG A 194 10.20 2.15 -16.16
C ARG A 194 11.59 1.64 -16.54
N HIS A 195 11.82 0.33 -16.52
CA HIS A 195 13.15 -0.26 -16.80
C HIS A 195 13.31 -0.81 -18.21
N SER A 196 12.29 -0.70 -19.06
CA SER A 196 12.40 -1.19 -20.43
C SER A 196 12.75 -0.05 -21.38
N THR A 197 13.91 -0.19 -22.01
CA THR A 197 14.39 0.65 -23.13
C THR A 197 13.93 0.10 -24.49
N LEU A 198 13.05 -0.91 -24.51
CA LEU A 198 12.50 -1.41 -25.76
C LEU A 198 11.55 -0.39 -26.37
N ASP A 199 11.68 -0.20 -27.68
CA ASP A 199 10.75 0.60 -28.46
C ASP A 199 9.44 -0.17 -28.67
N TYR A 200 8.55 -0.07 -27.70
CA TYR A 200 7.22 -0.67 -27.71
C TYR A 200 6.28 -0.11 -28.78
N THR A 201 6.62 1.01 -29.42
CA THR A 201 5.74 1.60 -30.44
C THR A 201 5.65 0.76 -31.71
N SER A 202 6.62 -0.13 -31.91
CA SER A 202 6.75 -0.97 -33.11
C SER A 202 6.09 -2.35 -33.01
N ILE A 203 5.65 -2.78 -31.81
CA ILE A 203 5.07 -4.13 -31.58
C ILE A 203 3.69 -3.99 -30.92
N PRO A 204 2.59 -4.06 -31.69
CA PRO A 204 1.22 -3.88 -31.20
C PRO A 204 0.84 -4.80 -30.03
N GLU A 205 1.32 -6.04 -30.03
CA GLU A 205 1.02 -7.08 -29.04
C GLU A 205 1.61 -6.75 -27.66
N LEU A 206 2.65 -5.90 -27.60
CA LEU A 206 3.34 -5.53 -26.36
C LEU A 206 2.89 -4.17 -25.81
N ARG A 207 1.91 -3.50 -26.41
CA ARG A 207 1.39 -2.20 -25.94
C ARG A 207 0.94 -2.23 -24.48
N PHE A 208 0.38 -3.36 -24.02
CA PHE A 208 -0.09 -3.51 -22.64
C PHE A 208 1.03 -3.60 -21.59
N LEU A 209 2.30 -3.77 -22.02
CA LEU A 209 3.46 -3.75 -21.14
C LEU A 209 4.03 -2.33 -20.92
N GLN A 210 3.54 -1.34 -21.66
CA GLN A 210 4.01 0.05 -21.53
C GLN A 210 3.61 0.64 -20.16
N PRO A 211 4.38 1.62 -19.65
CA PRO A 211 3.95 2.42 -18.51
C PRO A 211 2.57 3.04 -18.80
N ILE A 212 1.71 3.10 -17.77
CA ILE A 212 0.33 3.61 -17.90
C ILE A 212 0.33 5.01 -18.50
N GLY A 213 1.30 5.83 -18.09
CA GLY A 213 1.54 7.13 -18.68
C GLY A 213 1.68 7.15 -20.19
N HIS A 214 2.48 6.25 -20.77
CA HIS A 214 2.72 6.22 -22.22
C HIS A 214 1.53 5.63 -22.98
N LEU A 215 0.77 4.74 -22.35
CA LEU A 215 -0.41 4.14 -22.97
C LEU A 215 -1.53 5.18 -23.15
N HIS A 216 -1.67 6.11 -22.19
CA HIS A 216 -2.81 7.02 -22.13
C HIS A 216 -2.48 8.49 -22.32
N PHE A 217 -1.23 8.91 -22.10
CA PHE A 217 -0.81 10.31 -22.11
C PHE A 217 0.37 10.55 -23.04
N ALA A 218 0.41 11.72 -23.68
CA ALA A 218 1.49 12.09 -24.59
C ALA A 218 2.78 12.58 -23.88
N ASP A 219 2.70 12.98 -22.60
CA ASP A 219 3.70 13.85 -21.96
C ASP A 219 4.77 13.12 -21.11
N ASN A 220 5.02 11.82 -21.33
CA ASN A 220 5.97 11.02 -20.53
C ASN A 220 5.73 11.11 -19.00
N ILE A 221 4.49 11.33 -18.58
CA ILE A 221 4.06 11.40 -17.17
C ILE A 221 3.40 10.07 -16.84
N ASP A 222 3.95 9.34 -15.87
CA ASP A 222 3.37 8.07 -15.43
C ASP A 222 2.32 8.27 -14.33
N PHE A 223 1.54 7.25 -13.98
CA PHE A 223 0.48 7.39 -12.97
C PHE A 223 1.00 7.90 -11.63
N ILE A 224 2.16 7.43 -11.17
CA ILE A 224 2.72 7.87 -9.89
C ILE A 224 3.15 9.35 -9.92
N ASP A 225 3.45 9.89 -11.10
CA ASP A 225 3.89 11.27 -11.27
C ASP A 225 2.77 12.28 -11.00
N ILE A 226 1.51 11.85 -11.08
CA ILE A 226 0.34 12.60 -10.62
C ILE A 226 0.52 13.03 -9.14
N PHE A 227 1.19 12.23 -8.33
CA PHE A 227 1.39 12.48 -6.90
C PHE A 227 2.81 12.99 -6.55
N LEU A 228 3.68 13.20 -7.54
CA LEU A 228 5.09 13.53 -7.33
C LEU A 228 5.58 14.76 -8.10
N ARG A 229 5.04 15.06 -9.28
CA ARG A 229 5.56 16.13 -10.14
C ARG A 229 4.95 17.48 -9.80
N GLU A 230 5.71 18.30 -9.09
CA GLU A 230 5.36 19.67 -8.72
C GLU A 230 5.35 20.64 -9.90
N ASN A 231 6.09 20.36 -10.98
CA ASN A 231 6.15 21.22 -12.16
C ASN A 231 4.97 21.07 -13.12
N VAL A 232 3.97 20.27 -12.75
CA VAL A 232 2.74 20.02 -13.51
C VAL A 232 1.56 20.40 -12.63
N SER A 233 0.65 21.23 -13.14
CA SER A 233 -0.44 21.78 -12.34
C SER A 233 -1.27 20.71 -11.67
N SER A 234 -1.61 20.95 -10.40
CA SER A 234 -2.39 20.06 -9.57
C SER A 234 -3.76 19.75 -10.19
N LEU A 235 -4.38 20.75 -10.84
CA LEU A 235 -5.65 20.58 -11.56
C LEU A 235 -5.52 19.61 -12.75
N SER A 236 -4.50 19.79 -13.60
CA SER A 236 -4.30 18.90 -14.76
C SER A 236 -3.97 17.45 -14.32
N ARG A 237 -3.19 17.30 -13.25
CA ARG A 237 -2.89 15.99 -12.63
C ARG A 237 -4.15 15.33 -12.08
N ALA A 238 -5.00 16.08 -11.37
CA ALA A 238 -6.27 15.59 -10.86
C ALA A 238 -7.21 15.14 -11.98
N ARG A 239 -7.31 15.92 -13.06
CA ARG A 239 -8.11 15.56 -14.25
C ARG A 239 -7.60 14.28 -14.90
N ALA A 240 -6.27 14.13 -15.06
CA ALA A 240 -5.68 12.91 -15.61
C ALA A 240 -5.93 11.68 -14.71
N PHE A 241 -5.89 11.86 -13.39
CA PHE A 241 -6.24 10.81 -12.44
C PHE A 241 -7.69 10.36 -12.58
N LEU A 242 -8.64 11.31 -12.59
CA LEU A 242 -10.07 11.02 -12.76
C LEU A 242 -10.37 10.40 -14.13
N TRP A 243 -9.67 10.83 -15.17
CA TRP A 243 -9.74 10.24 -16.50
C TRP A 243 -9.37 8.75 -16.47
N LEU A 244 -8.26 8.39 -15.81
CA LEU A 244 -7.86 6.98 -15.66
C LEU A 244 -8.88 6.20 -14.84
N CYS A 245 -9.37 6.76 -13.72
CA CYS A 245 -10.41 6.10 -12.94
C CYS A 245 -11.66 5.80 -13.78
N TYR A 246 -12.13 6.77 -14.56
CA TYR A 246 -13.30 6.57 -15.41
C TYR A 246 -13.01 5.57 -16.52
N HIS A 247 -11.87 5.68 -17.20
CA HIS A 247 -11.50 4.79 -18.30
C HIS A 247 -11.50 3.33 -17.88
N TYR A 248 -10.93 3.02 -16.71
CA TYR A 248 -10.82 1.64 -16.24
C TYR A 248 -12.06 1.12 -15.51
N LEU A 249 -12.88 1.99 -14.88
CA LEU A 249 -14.07 1.55 -14.14
C LEU A 249 -15.35 1.56 -14.98
N GLU A 250 -15.50 2.52 -15.88
CA GLU A 250 -16.78 2.85 -16.53
C GLU A 250 -16.79 2.61 -18.04
N SER A 251 -15.67 2.87 -18.73
CA SER A 251 -15.65 2.92 -20.21
C SER A 251 -16.08 1.58 -20.81
N PRO A 252 -17.21 1.51 -21.53
CA PRO A 252 -17.61 0.30 -22.23
C PRO A 252 -16.63 0.00 -23.38
N ALA A 253 -16.61 -1.26 -23.82
CA ALA A 253 -15.91 -1.67 -25.04
C ALA A 253 -16.33 -0.78 -26.21
N ALA A 254 -15.37 -0.21 -26.94
CA ALA A 254 -15.59 0.45 -28.23
C ALA A 254 -15.92 -0.58 -29.34
N GLY A 255 -16.80 -1.55 -29.07
CA GLY A 255 -16.87 -2.81 -29.81
C GLY A 255 -18.26 -3.36 -30.10
N SER A 256 -19.32 -2.53 -30.12
CA SER A 256 -20.49 -2.88 -30.93
C SER A 256 -20.22 -2.37 -32.35
N ASP A 257 -19.71 -3.25 -33.20
CA ASP A 257 -19.57 -3.05 -34.67
C ASP A 257 -20.92 -2.83 -35.39
N ASP A 258 -22.03 -2.67 -34.64
CA ASP A 258 -23.41 -2.79 -35.11
C ASP A 258 -24.27 -1.54 -34.86
N ASP A 259 -23.67 -0.40 -34.51
CA ASP A 259 -24.40 0.87 -34.49
C ASP A 259 -23.67 1.94 -35.32
N TYR A 260 -24.36 2.40 -36.37
CA TYR A 260 -23.95 3.53 -37.22
C TYR A 260 -24.00 4.89 -36.49
N ASP A 261 -24.29 4.89 -35.19
CA ASP A 261 -24.21 6.05 -34.30
C ASP A 261 -22.93 5.96 -33.45
N ASP A 262 -21.95 6.80 -33.79
CA ASP A 262 -20.68 7.03 -33.07
C ASP A 262 -20.90 7.73 -31.70
N ASP A 263 -21.87 7.27 -30.92
CA ASP A 263 -22.24 7.79 -29.60
C ASP A 263 -21.62 6.94 -28.48
N SER A 264 -20.41 6.44 -28.69
CA SER A 264 -19.64 5.83 -27.60
C SER A 264 -19.41 6.88 -26.50
N PRO A 265 -19.79 6.62 -25.24
CA PRO A 265 -19.74 7.62 -24.18
C PRO A 265 -18.30 8.10 -23.98
N THR A 266 -18.09 9.36 -24.34
CA THR A 266 -16.79 10.03 -24.27
C THR A 266 -16.40 10.23 -22.80
N ASN A 267 -15.17 9.85 -22.43
CA ASN A 267 -14.63 10.11 -21.09
C ASN A 267 -14.77 11.59 -20.71
N PRO A 268 -15.54 11.93 -19.65
CA PRO A 268 -15.89 13.31 -19.30
C PRO A 268 -14.69 14.14 -18.83
N PHE A 269 -13.58 13.48 -18.50
CA PHE A 269 -12.35 14.12 -18.05
C PHE A 269 -11.35 14.33 -19.20
N GLY A 270 -11.66 13.93 -20.43
CA GLY A 270 -10.78 14.10 -21.58
C GLY A 270 -10.96 15.46 -22.26
N ASP A 271 -10.01 15.86 -23.11
CA ASP A 271 -10.18 17.00 -24.00
C ASP A 271 -10.69 16.52 -25.36
N SER A 272 -11.96 16.80 -25.67
CA SER A 272 -12.60 16.41 -26.93
C SER A 272 -11.88 16.98 -28.15
N ARG A 273 -11.13 18.09 -28.01
CA ARG A 273 -10.34 18.68 -29.11
C ARG A 273 -9.01 17.96 -29.33
N ARG A 274 -8.62 17.06 -28.42
CA ARG A 274 -7.34 16.36 -28.38
C ARG A 274 -7.53 14.85 -28.19
N GLY A 275 -8.42 14.27 -28.99
CA GLY A 275 -8.66 12.83 -29.02
C GLY A 275 -9.18 12.26 -27.69
N ASN A 276 -9.84 13.09 -26.88
CA ASN A 276 -10.39 12.72 -25.57
C ASN A 276 -9.36 12.23 -24.54
N THR A 277 -8.10 12.66 -24.68
CA THR A 277 -7.06 12.45 -23.67
C THR A 277 -6.90 13.67 -22.76
N PRO A 278 -6.52 13.52 -21.49
CA PRO A 278 -6.24 14.65 -20.62
C PRO A 278 -4.91 15.32 -21.02
N THR A 279 -4.85 16.64 -20.90
CA THR A 279 -3.64 17.44 -21.22
C THR A 279 -2.99 17.94 -19.94
N PHE A 280 -1.67 17.80 -19.84
CA PHE A 280 -0.91 18.33 -18.71
C PHE A 280 -0.54 19.80 -18.93
N VAL A 281 -0.66 20.59 -17.86
CA VAL A 281 -0.27 22.00 -17.86
C VAL A 281 1.00 22.14 -17.03
N PHE A 282 2.11 22.48 -17.70
CA PHE A 282 3.39 22.70 -17.04
C PHE A 282 3.46 24.11 -16.46
N LEU A 283 3.91 24.21 -15.22
CA LEU A 283 3.92 25.45 -14.45
C LEU A 283 5.29 26.13 -14.49
N SER A 284 5.27 27.46 -14.48
CA SER A 284 6.44 28.28 -14.17
C SER A 284 6.81 28.21 -12.67
N ASN A 285 8.05 28.55 -12.30
CA ASN A 285 8.48 28.56 -10.90
C ASN A 285 7.59 29.43 -10.00
N THR A 286 7.05 30.52 -10.53
CA THR A 286 6.12 31.40 -9.81
C THR A 286 4.78 30.74 -9.55
N GLU A 287 4.26 29.97 -10.50
CA GLU A 287 2.99 29.24 -10.35
C GLU A 287 3.15 28.02 -9.45
N ILE A 288 4.29 27.31 -9.53
CA ILE A 288 4.63 26.20 -8.61
C ILE A 288 4.58 26.70 -7.16
N ALA A 289 5.11 27.90 -6.88
CA ALA A 289 5.12 28.48 -5.54
C ALA A 289 3.72 28.91 -5.02
N GLN A 290 2.69 28.93 -5.88
CA GLN A 290 1.30 29.19 -5.47
C GLN A 290 0.52 27.90 -5.21
N GLU A 291 0.97 26.74 -5.70
CA GLU A 291 0.33 25.46 -5.40
C GLU A 291 0.80 24.91 -4.06
N ASN A 292 -0.10 24.22 -3.35
CA ASN A 292 0.17 23.48 -2.12
C ASN A 292 0.73 24.35 -0.98
N VAL A 293 0.32 25.61 -0.91
CA VAL A 293 0.73 26.54 0.15
C VAL A 293 -0.07 26.30 1.42
N ASP A 294 0.61 26.05 2.54
CA ASP A 294 -0.02 25.93 3.85
C ASP A 294 -0.63 27.29 4.27
N PRO A 295 -1.95 27.35 4.53
CA PRO A 295 -2.58 28.54 5.10
C PRO A 295 -2.15 28.72 6.57
N GLU A 296 -2.34 29.93 7.10
CA GLU A 296 -1.78 30.30 8.41
C GLU A 296 -2.38 29.50 9.56
N ASP A 297 -3.68 29.19 9.51
CA ASP A 297 -4.36 28.35 10.49
C ASP A 297 -3.81 26.91 10.53
N GLU A 298 -3.40 26.36 9.39
CA GLU A 298 -2.74 25.05 9.32
C GLU A 298 -1.32 25.07 9.89
N LYS A 299 -0.59 26.19 9.74
CA LYS A 299 0.73 26.35 10.38
C LYS A 299 0.60 26.43 11.90
N GLU A 300 -0.34 27.24 12.39
CA GLU A 300 -0.64 27.31 13.83
C GLU A 300 -1.06 25.94 14.39
N LEU A 301 -1.88 25.19 13.65
CA LEU A 301 -2.25 23.83 14.01
C LEU A 301 -1.05 22.88 14.03
N ALA A 302 -0.12 23.00 13.06
CA ALA A 302 1.12 22.24 13.04
C ALA A 302 1.94 22.47 14.32
N GLU A 303 2.17 23.73 14.67
CA GLU A 303 2.91 24.11 15.89
C GLU A 303 2.25 23.55 17.15
N LYS A 304 0.92 23.64 17.23
CA LYS A 304 0.14 23.09 18.34
C LYS A 304 0.30 21.57 18.46
N LEU A 305 0.21 20.83 17.36
CA LEU A 305 0.34 19.36 17.34
C LEU A 305 1.77 18.91 17.70
N VAL A 306 2.78 19.60 17.20
CA VAL A 306 4.19 19.36 17.53
C VAL A 306 4.44 19.63 19.01
N THR A 307 3.95 20.75 19.54
CA THR A 307 4.07 21.10 20.96
C THR A 307 3.37 20.08 21.86
N GLN A 308 2.16 19.64 21.48
CA GLN A 308 1.42 18.61 22.20
C GLN A 308 2.20 17.28 22.27
N ARG A 309 2.85 16.89 21.16
CA ARG A 309 3.71 15.69 21.14
C ARG A 309 4.91 15.84 22.09
N ALA A 310 5.57 17.00 22.09
CA ALA A 310 6.71 17.25 22.97
C ALA A 310 6.32 17.15 24.46
N GLU A 311 5.15 17.68 24.83
CA GLU A 311 4.57 17.55 26.17
C GLU A 311 4.32 16.09 26.56
N ILE A 312 3.69 15.32 25.67
CA ILE A 312 3.41 13.90 25.92
C ILE A 312 4.71 13.12 26.14
N LEU A 313 5.75 13.36 25.32
CA LEU A 313 7.04 12.68 25.45
C LEU A 313 7.75 13.04 26.76
N ARG A 314 7.73 14.31 27.17
CA ARG A 314 8.30 14.75 28.44
C ARG A 314 7.57 14.09 29.62
N THR A 315 6.24 14.08 29.60
CA THR A 315 5.44 13.48 30.67
C THR A 315 5.63 11.96 30.74
N GLN A 316 5.75 11.27 29.61
CA GLN A 316 6.06 9.83 29.57
C GLN A 316 7.48 9.54 30.07
N GLY A 317 8.47 10.33 29.65
CA GLY A 317 9.85 10.20 30.13
C GLY A 317 9.97 10.39 31.64
N ALA A 318 9.30 11.40 32.20
CA ALA A 318 9.26 11.63 33.64
C ALA A 318 8.64 10.46 34.42
N LYS A 319 7.56 9.85 33.89
CA LYS A 319 6.93 8.66 34.50
C LYS A 319 7.87 7.45 34.51
N GLU A 320 8.61 7.21 33.43
CA GLU A 320 9.58 6.12 33.36
C GLU A 320 10.77 6.34 34.31
N MET A 321 11.29 7.57 34.41
CA MET A 321 12.33 7.91 35.39
C MET A 321 11.87 7.72 36.84
N MET A 322 10.62 8.10 37.17
CA MET A 322 10.03 7.85 38.49
C MET A 322 9.84 6.36 38.80
N LYS A 323 9.52 5.56 37.77
CA LYS A 323 9.37 4.10 37.91
C LYS A 323 10.71 3.41 38.12
N GLN A 324 11.77 3.83 37.42
CA GLN A 324 13.13 3.33 37.60
C GLN A 324 13.70 3.69 38.98
N SER A 325 13.49 4.93 39.45
CA SER A 325 13.96 5.38 40.77
C SER A 325 13.23 4.69 41.94
N LYS A 326 11.93 4.37 41.81
CA LYS A 326 11.23 3.53 42.79
C LYS A 326 11.68 2.06 42.76
N ALA A 327 12.04 1.53 41.60
CA ALA A 327 12.58 0.17 41.48
C ALA A 327 13.98 0.04 42.09
N SER A 328 14.83 1.08 41.98
CA SER A 328 16.16 1.11 42.61
C SER A 328 16.11 1.37 44.12
N ALA A 329 15.13 2.15 44.60
CA ALA A 329 14.96 2.42 46.04
C ALA A 329 14.38 1.24 46.84
N GLY A 330 13.67 0.32 46.19
CA GLY A 330 13.11 -0.89 46.82
C GLY A 330 14.12 -2.01 47.08
N SER A 331 15.41 -1.83 46.75
CA SER A 331 16.44 -2.87 46.89
C SER A 331 17.45 -2.62 48.03
N VAL A 332 17.29 -1.54 48.81
CA VAL A 332 18.18 -1.24 49.94
C VAL A 332 17.35 -0.81 51.14
N ILE A 333 17.14 -1.73 52.07
CA ILE A 333 17.23 -1.60 53.54
C ILE A 333 16.70 -2.93 54.11
N GLY A 334 17.62 -3.84 54.40
CA GLY A 334 17.48 -4.86 55.43
C GLY A 334 18.44 -4.47 56.55
N GLY A 335 17.90 -4.09 57.70
CA GLY A 335 18.64 -3.68 58.88
C GLY A 335 17.65 -3.52 60.02
N GLU A 336 17.68 -4.48 60.93
CA GLU A 336 16.77 -4.74 62.05
C GLU A 336 16.78 -3.60 63.07
N GLU A 337 15.62 -3.34 63.69
CA GLU A 337 15.52 -3.03 65.13
C GLU A 337 14.09 -3.31 65.63
N GLU A 338 14.02 -3.96 66.78
CA GLU A 338 12.89 -4.69 67.38
C GLU A 338 12.14 -3.85 68.45
N GLU A 339 10.83 -4.14 68.58
CA GLU A 339 9.92 -4.01 69.75
C GLU A 339 9.39 -2.62 70.23
N PRO A 340 8.25 -2.52 70.97
CA PRO A 340 7.15 -3.48 71.20
C PRO A 340 5.71 -2.91 70.98
N ILE A 341 4.77 -3.84 71.07
CA ILE A 341 3.31 -3.81 70.98
C ILE A 341 2.61 -2.79 71.91
N GLN A 342 1.59 -2.09 71.41
CA GLN A 342 0.40 -1.73 72.20
C GLN A 342 -0.89 -2.00 71.42
N ASN A 343 -1.77 -2.70 72.12
CA ASN A 343 -3.03 -3.27 71.72
C ASN A 343 -4.16 -2.34 72.23
N SER A 344 -5.11 -1.97 71.38
CA SER A 344 -6.47 -1.67 71.86
C SER A 344 -7.50 -2.08 70.82
N GLU A 345 -8.34 -3.00 71.27
CA GLU A 345 -9.50 -3.56 70.62
C GLU A 345 -10.58 -2.48 70.40
N GLU A 346 -11.26 -2.51 69.27
CA GLU A 346 -12.72 -2.48 69.32
C GLU A 346 -13.35 -3.27 68.17
N VAL A 347 -14.27 -4.13 68.57
CA VAL A 347 -14.90 -5.20 67.82
C VAL A 347 -16.21 -4.70 67.21
N LYS A 348 -16.45 -4.96 65.92
CA LYS A 348 -17.82 -5.30 65.45
C LYS A 348 -17.80 -6.36 64.35
N VAL A 349 -18.36 -7.49 64.74
CA VAL A 349 -18.58 -8.75 64.01
C VAL A 349 -19.85 -8.64 63.16
N LYS A 350 -19.85 -9.14 61.90
CA LYS A 350 -20.48 -10.44 61.48
C LYS A 350 -20.71 -10.55 59.96
N GLY A 351 -20.26 -11.69 59.39
CA GLY A 351 -20.76 -12.29 58.13
C GLY A 351 -19.66 -12.73 57.14
N LYS A 352 -18.77 -13.71 57.42
CA LYS A 352 -18.89 -15.18 57.15
C LYS A 352 -19.35 -15.49 55.70
N ARG A 353 -18.70 -16.29 54.81
CA ARG A 353 -17.63 -17.33 54.77
C ARG A 353 -17.16 -17.37 53.29
N GLY A 354 -15.99 -17.82 52.84
CA GLY A 354 -14.83 -18.46 53.45
C GLY A 354 -13.88 -19.01 52.35
N ALA A 355 -12.70 -19.43 52.81
CA ALA A 355 -11.73 -20.34 52.17
C ALA A 355 -10.94 -19.85 50.93
N GLY A 356 -9.69 -19.45 51.18
CA GLY A 356 -8.67 -19.28 50.12
C GLY A 356 -7.96 -20.58 49.74
N LYS A 357 -7.17 -20.52 48.66
CA LYS A 357 -5.73 -20.89 48.65
C LYS A 357 -5.14 -20.68 47.25
N ALA A 358 -3.85 -20.34 47.29
CA ALA A 358 -2.88 -20.26 46.21
C ALA A 358 -3.03 -21.28 45.07
N LYS A 359 -2.73 -20.83 43.83
CA LYS A 359 -2.09 -21.60 42.74
C LYS A 359 -1.92 -20.70 41.50
N SER A 360 -0.69 -20.32 41.13
CA SER A 360 -0.41 -19.74 39.81
C SER A 360 0.93 -20.17 39.18
N SER A 361 1.51 -21.30 39.59
CA SER A 361 2.66 -21.91 38.89
C SER A 361 2.26 -22.98 37.86
N THR A 362 1.13 -23.69 38.05
CA THR A 362 0.75 -24.83 37.20
C THR A 362 0.06 -24.47 35.88
N ALA A 363 -0.44 -23.23 35.73
CA ALA A 363 -1.08 -22.78 34.49
C ALA A 363 -0.06 -22.40 33.40
N LYS A 364 1.15 -21.97 33.80
CA LYS A 364 2.23 -21.57 32.89
C LYS A 364 2.92 -22.81 32.29
N GLU A 365 3.09 -23.86 33.08
CA GLU A 365 3.66 -25.14 32.63
C GLU A 365 2.72 -25.91 31.69
N LYS A 366 1.41 -25.92 31.94
CA LYS A 366 0.43 -26.56 31.03
C LYS A 366 0.35 -25.88 29.65
N LYS A 367 0.58 -24.56 29.58
CA LYS A 367 0.59 -23.81 28.31
C LYS A 367 1.87 -24.04 27.51
N ALA A 368 3.01 -24.24 28.19
CA ALA A 368 4.28 -24.57 27.56
C ALA A 368 4.32 -26.01 26.99
N ALA A 369 3.75 -26.98 27.72
CA ALA A 369 3.67 -28.38 27.27
C ALA A 369 2.78 -28.55 26.02
N SER A 370 1.67 -27.81 25.92
CA SER A 370 0.79 -27.82 24.74
C SER A 370 1.45 -27.23 23.49
N ALA A 371 2.28 -26.19 23.65
CA ALA A 371 3.02 -25.59 22.54
C ALA A 371 4.15 -26.51 22.02
N ALA A 372 4.82 -27.25 22.91
CA ALA A 372 5.85 -28.22 22.54
C ALA A 372 5.27 -29.41 21.75
N LEU A 373 4.11 -29.94 22.17
CA LEU A 373 3.43 -31.04 21.48
C LEU A 373 2.97 -30.65 20.06
N ARG A 374 2.54 -29.40 19.88
CA ARG A 374 2.09 -28.88 18.58
C ARG A 374 3.26 -28.66 17.60
N ARG A 375 4.45 -28.29 18.10
CA ARG A 375 5.68 -28.19 17.31
C ARG A 375 6.23 -29.56 16.91
N ALA A 376 6.12 -30.58 17.76
CA ALA A 376 6.52 -31.94 17.43
C ALA A 376 5.67 -32.53 16.30
N ARG A 377 4.34 -32.30 16.34
CA ARG A 377 3.40 -32.81 15.33
C ARG A 377 3.60 -32.18 13.93
N MET A 378 3.92 -30.88 13.85
CA MET A 378 4.28 -30.23 12.58
C MET A 378 5.60 -30.73 11.99
N LYS A 379 6.53 -31.19 12.84
CA LYS A 379 7.82 -31.72 12.39
C LYS A 379 7.69 -33.14 11.82
N GLU A 380 6.66 -33.87 12.23
CA GLU A 380 6.35 -35.23 11.76
C GLU A 380 5.53 -35.21 10.45
N GLU A 381 4.65 -34.21 10.24
CA GLU A 381 3.93 -33.99 8.97
C GLU A 381 4.84 -33.54 7.82
N LYS A 382 5.94 -32.82 8.11
CA LYS A 382 6.94 -32.41 7.10
C LYS A 382 7.82 -33.55 6.58
N ALA A 383 7.76 -34.74 7.21
CA ALA A 383 8.59 -35.89 6.85
C ALA A 383 7.88 -36.89 5.90
N LYS A 384 6.66 -36.58 5.43
CA LYS A 384 5.85 -37.44 4.56
C LYS A 384 5.27 -36.66 3.38
N GLU A 385 6.09 -36.35 2.37
CA GLU A 385 5.60 -36.07 1.02
C GLU A 385 6.38 -36.92 -0.01
N PRO A 386 5.69 -37.58 -0.96
CA PRO A 386 6.32 -38.50 -1.93
C PRO A 386 6.83 -37.79 -3.19
N GLU A 387 7.71 -38.49 -3.89
CA GLU A 387 8.46 -38.10 -5.10
C GLU A 387 7.60 -37.79 -6.34
N THR A 388 8.18 -36.95 -7.18
CA THR A 388 7.70 -36.31 -8.42
C THR A 388 7.52 -37.23 -9.64
N LEU A 389 6.51 -36.95 -10.47
CA LEU A 389 6.43 -37.31 -11.89
C LEU A 389 6.76 -36.07 -12.76
N THR A 390 7.55 -36.26 -13.81
CA THR A 390 7.98 -35.25 -14.79
C THR A 390 6.92 -34.98 -15.88
N PRO A 391 6.90 -33.78 -16.47
CA PRO A 391 6.73 -33.72 -17.93
C PRO A 391 7.62 -32.68 -18.66
N HIS A 392 7.64 -32.90 -19.96
CA HIS A 392 8.49 -32.39 -21.04
C HIS A 392 8.55 -30.86 -21.25
N GLU A 393 9.70 -30.47 -21.84
CA GLU A 393 10.16 -29.14 -22.24
C GLU A 393 9.46 -28.58 -23.51
N ASN A 394 9.21 -27.27 -23.52
CA ASN A 394 9.14 -26.40 -24.71
C ASN A 394 9.88 -25.08 -24.35
N ASP A 395 10.74 -24.60 -25.24
CA ASP A 395 11.79 -23.60 -24.95
C ASP A 395 11.38 -22.12 -25.02
N ASP A 396 10.08 -21.78 -25.09
CA ASP A 396 9.63 -20.38 -25.15
C ASP A 396 9.18 -19.80 -23.78
N ASP A 397 9.25 -20.59 -22.71
CA ASP A 397 8.72 -20.23 -21.38
C ASP A 397 9.74 -19.51 -20.45
N PHE A 398 11.00 -19.37 -20.86
CA PHE A 398 12.08 -18.98 -19.94
C PHE A 398 12.07 -17.49 -19.53
N GLU A 399 11.57 -16.58 -20.38
CA GLU A 399 11.45 -15.14 -20.03
C GLU A 399 10.14 -14.80 -19.31
N MET A 400 9.04 -15.52 -19.60
CA MET A 400 7.75 -15.34 -18.93
C MET A 400 7.82 -15.81 -17.46
N LEU A 401 8.52 -16.92 -17.17
CA LEU A 401 8.71 -17.41 -15.81
C LEU A 401 9.50 -16.43 -14.93
N GLY A 402 10.51 -15.75 -15.49
CA GLY A 402 11.32 -14.78 -14.73
C GLY A 402 10.50 -13.59 -14.23
N SER A 403 9.56 -13.10 -15.04
CA SER A 403 8.68 -11.99 -14.69
C SER A 403 7.59 -12.37 -13.69
N LEU A 404 6.98 -13.56 -13.84
CA LEU A 404 6.02 -14.14 -12.89
C LEU A 404 6.66 -14.46 -11.54
N GLN A 405 7.90 -14.98 -11.56
CA GLN A 405 8.66 -15.27 -10.35
C GLN A 405 9.11 -13.99 -9.63
N ALA A 406 9.50 -12.94 -10.36
CA ALA A 406 9.76 -11.63 -9.78
C ALA A 406 8.49 -11.01 -9.17
N TRP A 407 7.34 -11.15 -9.83
CA TRP A 407 6.04 -10.73 -9.32
C TRP A 407 5.62 -11.50 -8.07
N HIS A 408 5.84 -12.82 -8.06
CA HIS A 408 5.56 -13.67 -6.91
C HIS A 408 6.45 -13.30 -5.72
N ILE A 409 7.75 -13.03 -5.94
CA ILE A 409 8.68 -12.60 -4.87
C ILE A 409 8.27 -11.26 -4.26
N VAL A 410 7.90 -10.27 -5.09
CA VAL A 410 7.47 -8.93 -4.62
C VAL A 410 6.14 -8.98 -3.85
N THR A 411 5.26 -9.92 -4.18
CA THR A 411 3.93 -10.04 -3.55
C THR A 411 3.91 -10.94 -2.31
N THR A 412 4.84 -11.90 -2.20
CA THR A 412 4.89 -12.86 -1.09
C THR A 412 5.98 -12.58 -0.05
N THR A 413 6.98 -11.74 -0.37
CA THR A 413 8.03 -11.35 0.57
C THR A 413 7.64 -10.07 1.31
N ASP A 414 7.56 -10.12 2.64
CA ASP A 414 7.29 -8.94 3.46
C ASP A 414 8.47 -7.94 3.38
N PRO A 415 8.28 -6.72 2.85
CA PRO A 415 9.34 -5.72 2.73
C PRO A 415 9.84 -5.16 4.07
N LEU A 416 9.25 -5.59 5.20
CA LEU A 416 9.60 -5.18 6.57
C LEU A 416 10.26 -6.30 7.39
N LEU A 417 10.69 -7.40 6.78
CA LEU A 417 11.62 -8.32 7.42
C LEU A 417 12.99 -7.63 7.55
N ASP A 418 13.25 -7.08 8.74
CA ASP A 418 14.48 -6.40 9.11
C ASP A 418 15.71 -7.31 8.91
N SER A 419 16.81 -6.71 8.45
CA SER A 419 18.09 -7.32 8.06
C SER A 419 18.87 -7.96 9.23
N ASP A 420 18.22 -8.22 10.35
CA ASP A 420 18.81 -8.61 11.63
C ASP A 420 18.18 -9.90 12.21
N GLU A 421 17.20 -10.50 11.52
CA GLU A 421 16.69 -11.83 11.86
C GLU A 421 17.42 -12.93 11.04
N GLU A 422 18.43 -13.53 11.67
CA GLU A 422 19.33 -14.58 11.15
C GLU A 422 18.61 -15.95 10.97
N GLY A 423 17.39 -15.95 10.41
CA GLY A 423 16.54 -17.12 10.22
C GLY A 423 16.04 -17.35 8.78
N ALA A 424 16.19 -16.37 7.88
CA ALA A 424 15.76 -16.49 6.48
C ALA A 424 16.81 -17.12 5.55
N ASP A 425 18.03 -17.34 6.05
CA ASP A 425 19.20 -17.65 5.23
C ASP A 425 19.22 -19.11 4.73
N GLU A 426 18.44 -20.00 5.35
CA GLU A 426 18.47 -21.43 5.01
C GLU A 426 17.82 -21.72 3.65
N HIS A 427 16.76 -20.99 3.27
CA HIS A 427 16.12 -21.14 1.96
C HIS A 427 16.95 -20.53 0.83
N LEU A 428 17.55 -19.34 1.04
CA LEU A 428 18.48 -18.75 0.08
C LEU A 428 19.72 -19.62 -0.11
N ARG A 429 20.26 -20.16 0.98
CA ARG A 429 21.40 -21.08 0.95
C ARG A 429 21.09 -22.36 0.17
N HIS A 430 19.90 -22.95 0.34
CA HIS A 430 19.50 -24.12 -0.44
C HIS A 430 19.36 -23.80 -1.94
N ASP A 431 18.84 -22.62 -2.28
CA ASP A 431 18.71 -22.19 -3.67
C ASP A 431 20.08 -21.89 -4.30
N TYR A 432 20.97 -21.23 -3.58
CA TYR A 432 22.37 -21.02 -3.99
C TYR A 432 23.11 -22.34 -4.21
N ILE A 433 22.93 -23.33 -3.33
CA ILE A 433 23.54 -24.66 -3.47
C ILE A 433 22.99 -25.40 -4.70
N ARG A 434 21.70 -25.27 -5.02
CA ARG A 434 21.13 -25.84 -6.26
C ARG A 434 21.70 -25.16 -7.50
N ARG A 435 21.77 -23.83 -7.51
CA ARG A 435 22.33 -23.06 -8.63
C ARG A 435 23.81 -23.37 -8.85
N LEU A 436 24.61 -23.48 -7.78
CA LEU A 436 26.02 -23.88 -7.85
C LEU A 436 26.20 -25.30 -8.39
N LYS A 437 25.31 -26.23 -8.05
CA LYS A 437 25.32 -27.58 -8.63
C LYS A 437 25.06 -27.54 -10.13
N ILE A 438 24.04 -26.80 -10.59
CA ILE A 438 23.70 -26.65 -12.01
C ILE A 438 24.87 -26.01 -12.79
N ILE A 439 25.46 -24.94 -12.26
CA ILE A 439 26.60 -24.26 -12.88
C ILE A 439 27.82 -25.19 -13.00
N ASN A 440 28.09 -26.00 -11.97
CA ASN A 440 29.17 -27.00 -12.04
C ASN A 440 28.86 -28.14 -13.02
N THR A 441 27.59 -28.51 -13.22
CA THR A 441 27.18 -29.49 -14.24
C THR A 441 27.36 -28.95 -15.66
N LEU A 442 27.11 -27.66 -15.88
CA LEU A 442 27.26 -27.00 -17.19
C LEU A 442 28.72 -26.77 -17.57
N ARG A 443 29.62 -26.55 -16.59
CA ARG A 443 31.06 -26.36 -16.84
C ARG A 443 31.81 -27.63 -17.25
N CYS A 444 31.20 -28.81 -17.16
CA CYS A 444 31.81 -30.09 -17.56
C CYS A 444 31.33 -30.61 -18.93
N LYS A 445 30.62 -29.79 -19.73
CA LYS A 445 30.22 -30.15 -21.09
C LYS A 445 30.98 -29.30 -22.11
N GLU A 446 31.47 -29.93 -23.17
CA GLU A 446 32.16 -29.24 -24.27
C GLU A 446 31.17 -28.38 -25.09
N PRO A 447 31.61 -27.22 -25.60
CA PRO A 447 30.75 -26.30 -26.34
C PRO A 447 30.28 -26.93 -27.66
N THR A 448 28.99 -26.74 -27.97
CA THR A 448 28.31 -27.19 -29.19
C THR A 448 29.02 -26.67 -30.46
N PRO A 449 29.24 -27.50 -31.50
CA PRO A 449 29.94 -27.05 -32.71
C PRO A 449 29.08 -26.11 -33.57
N GLU A 450 29.74 -25.21 -34.31
CA GLU A 450 29.09 -24.22 -35.18
C GLU A 450 28.46 -24.86 -36.44
N PRO A 451 27.34 -24.29 -36.96
CA PRO A 451 26.58 -24.88 -38.07
C PRO A 451 27.26 -24.66 -39.44
N GLU A 452 27.17 -25.68 -40.31
CA GLU A 452 27.77 -25.70 -41.65
C GLU A 452 27.13 -24.68 -42.61
N GLN A 453 27.97 -23.93 -43.33
CA GLN A 453 27.57 -22.99 -44.38
C GLN A 453 27.28 -23.75 -45.69
N HIS A 454 26.02 -23.79 -46.12
CA HIS A 454 25.66 -24.19 -47.48
C HIS A 454 25.44 -22.96 -48.38
N PHE A 455 26.31 -22.79 -49.37
CA PHE A 455 26.16 -21.87 -50.49
C PHE A 455 26.00 -22.66 -51.80
N GLN A 456 25.28 -22.03 -52.76
CA GLN A 456 25.21 -22.29 -54.22
C GLN A 456 24.35 -23.49 -54.66
N ASP A 457 23.58 -23.48 -55.76
CA ASP A 457 23.29 -22.54 -56.85
C ASP A 457 22.10 -23.16 -57.62
N ARG A 458 21.26 -22.36 -58.29
CA ARG A 458 20.72 -22.64 -59.66
C ARG A 458 19.59 -21.68 -60.05
N PHE A 459 19.84 -20.87 -61.08
CA PHE A 459 18.96 -20.73 -62.25
C PHE A 459 19.81 -20.28 -63.45
N PRO A 460 19.73 -20.93 -64.62
CA PRO A 460 20.27 -20.38 -65.86
C PRO A 460 19.18 -19.69 -66.70
N VAL A 461 19.58 -18.55 -67.27
CA VAL A 461 19.07 -17.76 -68.44
C VAL A 461 17.57 -17.76 -68.71
#